data_AF-A0A329KG88-F1
#
_entry.id   AF-A0A329KG88-F1
#
_cell.length_a   1.000
_cell.length_b   1.000
_cell.length_c   1.000
_cell.angle_alpha   90.00
_cell.angle_beta   90.00
_cell.angle_gamma   90.00
#
_symmetry.space_group_name_H-M   'P 1'
#
loop_
_entity.id
_entity.type
_entity.pdbx_description
1 polymer ?
#
loop_
_entity_poly.entity_id
_entity_poly.type
_entity_poly.pdbx_seq_one_letter_code
_entity_poly.pdbx_strand_id
1 'polypeptide(L)'
;MQRNNTISKEKFEIISVYPSLINKNTVKLNADNSLNIGVTSSIINENLEIYVNGQAMKTTIGKEFISTVVPKEELEKPFLIIYVKDKLKGIKTDEVKIMIISY
;
A
#
# COMPACT_ATOMS: atom_id res chain seq x y z
N MET A 1 2.85 41.85 13.59
CA MET A 1 2.13 40.91 12.70
C MET A 1 2.71 39.53 12.91
N GLN A 2 1.96 38.63 13.56
CA GLN A 2 2.40 37.25 13.80
C GLN A 2 2.45 36.50 12.47
N ARG A 3 3.60 35.86 12.17
CA ARG A 3 3.70 34.91 11.07
C ARG A 3 2.95 33.65 11.52
N ASN A 4 1.81 33.38 10.91
CA ASN A 4 1.15 32.10 11.04
C ASN A 4 2.08 31.03 10.44
N ASN A 5 2.84 30.35 11.30
CA ASN A 5 3.47 29.10 10.96
C ASN A 5 2.35 28.09 10.73
N THR A 6 1.88 27.99 9.48
CA THR A 6 1.09 26.85 9.05
C THR A 6 2.03 25.65 9.01
N ILE A 7 2.26 25.04 10.18
CA ILE A 7 2.85 23.70 10.26
C ILE A 7 1.78 22.80 9.65
N SER A 8 1.90 22.53 8.35
CA SER A 8 1.21 21.41 7.73
C SER A 8 1.60 20.18 8.53
N LYS A 9 0.71 19.70 9.40
CA LYS A 9 0.83 18.34 9.92
C LYS A 9 0.68 17.46 8.68
N GLU A 10 1.79 16.94 8.16
CA GLU A 10 1.77 15.96 7.09
C GLU A 10 0.78 14.86 7.49
N LYS A 11 -0.36 14.82 6.78
CA LYS A 11 -1.39 13.82 7.03
C LYS A 11 -0.81 12.49 6.59
N PHE A 12 -0.90 11.47 7.44
CA PHE A 12 -0.46 10.12 7.07
C PHE A 12 -1.44 9.52 6.06
N GLU A 13 -1.02 9.40 4.81
CA GLU A 13 -1.87 8.99 3.70
C GLU A 13 -1.09 8.19 2.65
N ILE A 14 -1.82 7.39 1.87
CA ILE A 14 -1.28 6.75 0.68
C ILE A 14 -1.34 7.76 -0.46
N ILE A 15 -0.19 8.06 -1.05
CA ILE A 15 -0.05 8.90 -2.25
C ILE A 15 -0.34 8.08 -3.49
N SER A 16 0.20 6.85 -3.57
CA SER A 16 0.00 5.97 -4.71
C SER A 16 0.20 4.49 -4.36
N VAL A 17 -0.42 3.63 -5.15
CA VAL A 17 -0.17 2.18 -5.15
C VAL A 17 0.15 1.74 -6.57
N TYR A 18 1.19 0.91 -6.72
CA TYR A 18 1.56 0.29 -7.98
C TYR A 18 1.54 -1.23 -7.87
N PRO A 19 0.89 -1.95 -8.81
CA PRO A 19 0.02 -1.40 -9.85
C PRO A 19 -1.28 -0.81 -9.24
N SER A 20 -1.81 0.26 -9.82
CA SER A 20 -3.08 0.89 -9.39
C SER A 20 -4.33 0.18 -9.91
N LEU A 21 -4.15 -0.73 -10.87
CA LEU A 21 -5.14 -1.65 -11.42
C LEU A 21 -4.44 -2.97 -11.71
N ILE A 22 -5.03 -4.09 -11.29
CA ILE A 22 -4.45 -5.42 -11.51
C ILE A 22 -5.19 -6.07 -12.68
N ASN A 23 -4.62 -5.98 -13.88
CA ASN A 23 -5.07 -6.81 -14.99
C ASN A 23 -4.19 -8.07 -15.05
N LYS A 24 -4.77 -9.26 -14.76
CA LYS A 24 -4.04 -10.54 -14.70
C LYS A 24 -3.30 -10.88 -16.01
N ASN A 25 -3.71 -10.32 -17.13
CA ASN A 25 -3.08 -10.55 -18.44
C ASN A 25 -1.86 -9.64 -18.71
N THR A 26 -1.70 -8.54 -17.97
CA THR A 26 -0.62 -7.57 -18.22
C THR A 26 0.33 -7.40 -17.05
N VAL A 27 -0.10 -7.67 -15.82
CA VAL A 27 0.80 -7.61 -14.65
C VAL A 27 1.78 -8.78 -14.68
N LYS A 28 3.03 -8.51 -14.31
CA LYS A 28 4.04 -9.56 -14.18
C LYS A 28 3.89 -10.26 -12.83
N LEU A 29 3.31 -11.45 -12.86
CA LEU A 29 3.24 -12.32 -11.69
C LEU A 29 4.59 -12.98 -11.39
N ASN A 30 4.80 -13.32 -10.13
CA ASN A 30 5.89 -14.19 -9.69
C ASN A 30 5.63 -15.64 -10.12
N ALA A 31 6.65 -16.51 -10.01
CA ALA A 31 6.55 -17.92 -10.42
C ALA A 31 5.47 -18.71 -9.66
N ASP A 32 5.14 -18.31 -8.43
CA ASP A 32 4.08 -18.88 -7.59
C ASP A 32 2.70 -18.24 -7.82
N ASN A 33 2.57 -17.38 -8.84
CA ASN A 33 1.39 -16.55 -9.13
C ASN A 33 1.08 -15.47 -8.08
N SER A 34 2.00 -15.16 -7.16
CA SER A 34 1.89 -13.97 -6.32
C SER A 34 2.22 -12.70 -7.10
N LEU A 35 1.90 -11.53 -6.54
CA LEU A 35 2.15 -10.23 -7.15
C LEU A 35 2.89 -9.31 -6.19
N ASN A 36 3.98 -8.69 -6.64
CA ASN A 36 4.62 -7.61 -5.90
C ASN A 36 3.81 -6.32 -6.05
N ILE A 37 3.51 -5.67 -4.93
CA ILE A 37 2.89 -4.34 -4.89
C ILE A 37 3.82 -3.34 -4.18
N GLY A 38 3.83 -2.12 -4.67
CA GLY A 38 4.50 -0.98 -4.04
C GLY A 38 3.49 0.07 -3.59
N VAL A 39 3.70 0.65 -2.42
CA VAL A 39 2.87 1.71 -1.84
C VAL A 39 3.78 2.87 -1.49
N THR A 40 3.47 4.06 -2.01
CA THR A 40 4.10 5.30 -1.59
C THR A 40 3.13 6.02 -0.66
N SER A 41 3.58 6.31 0.55
CA SER A 41 2.86 7.09 1.55
C SER A 41 3.56 8.41 1.82
N SER A 42 2.82 9.39 2.35
CA SER A 42 3.35 10.71 2.73
C SER A 42 4.48 10.64 3.77
N ILE A 43 4.53 9.55 4.53
CA ILE A 43 5.58 9.22 5.48
C ILE A 43 6.13 7.86 5.12
N ILE A 44 7.47 7.71 5.08
CA ILE A 44 8.16 6.42 4.93
C ILE A 44 9.13 6.27 6.09
N ASN A 45 8.93 5.25 6.93
CA ASN A 45 9.79 4.91 8.06
C ASN A 45 9.76 3.40 8.32
N GLU A 46 10.64 2.92 9.21
CA GLU A 46 10.82 1.49 9.50
C GLU A 46 9.65 0.81 10.23
N ASN A 47 8.71 1.58 10.77
CA ASN A 47 7.58 1.07 11.56
C ASN A 47 6.32 0.81 10.73
N LEU A 48 6.38 1.08 9.42
CA LEU A 48 5.25 0.93 8.53
C LEU A 48 4.98 -0.54 8.16
N GLU A 49 3.70 -0.86 8.01
CA GLU A 49 3.24 -2.18 7.61
C GLU A 49 2.06 -2.06 6.65
N ILE A 50 2.15 -2.74 5.50
CA ILE A 50 1.07 -2.82 4.53
C ILE A 50 0.06 -3.86 4.99
N TYR A 51 -1.21 -3.50 4.91
CA TYR A 51 -2.32 -4.43 5.09
C TYR A 51 -3.04 -4.63 3.77
N VAL A 52 -3.38 -5.89 3.46
CA VAL A 52 -4.15 -6.28 2.29
C VAL A 52 -5.37 -7.06 2.75
N ASN A 53 -6.56 -6.57 2.41
CA ASN A 53 -7.85 -7.16 2.82
C ASN A 53 -7.92 -7.44 4.34
N GLY A 54 -7.36 -6.53 5.14
CA GLY A 54 -7.32 -6.60 6.60
C GLY A 54 -6.20 -7.46 7.19
N GLN A 55 -5.39 -8.13 6.36
CA GLN A 55 -4.27 -8.96 6.82
C GLN A 55 -2.95 -8.18 6.78
N ALA A 56 -2.17 -8.28 7.85
CA ALA A 56 -0.84 -7.69 7.92
C ALA A 56 0.11 -8.45 7.00
N MET A 57 0.78 -7.73 6.10
CA MET A 57 1.69 -8.32 5.12
C MET A 57 3.15 -8.12 5.51
N LYS A 58 4.00 -9.08 5.15
CA LYS A 58 5.45 -8.89 5.27
C LYS A 58 5.88 -7.73 4.38
N THR A 59 6.30 -6.63 5.00
CA THR A 59 6.57 -5.36 4.32
C THR A 59 8.07 -5.12 4.23
N THR A 60 8.54 -4.77 3.03
CA THR A 60 9.91 -4.31 2.79
C THR A 60 9.91 -2.80 2.69
N ILE A 61 10.75 -2.14 3.50
CA ILE A 61 10.88 -0.69 3.55
C ILE A 61 11.96 -0.25 2.56
N GLY A 62 11.57 0.51 1.54
CA GLY A 62 12.47 1.20 0.62
C GLY A 62 12.67 2.66 1.00
N LYS A 63 13.46 3.38 0.19
CA LYS A 63 13.74 4.80 0.42
C LYS A 63 12.53 5.70 0.16
N GLU A 64 11.76 5.39 -0.88
CA GLU A 64 10.65 6.24 -1.39
C GLU A 64 9.30 5.52 -1.41
N PHE A 65 9.30 4.20 -1.16
CA PHE A 65 8.10 3.38 -1.14
C PHE A 65 8.32 2.19 -0.21
N ILE A 66 7.22 1.60 0.24
CA ILE A 66 7.19 0.31 0.92
C ILE A 66 6.57 -0.72 -0.03
N SER A 67 6.91 -2.00 0.12
CA SER A 67 6.41 -3.03 -0.79
C SER A 67 6.06 -4.31 -0.05
N THR A 68 5.19 -5.11 -0.66
CA THR A 68 4.88 -6.45 -0.17
C THR A 68 4.52 -7.38 -1.32
N VAL A 69 4.45 -8.67 -1.02
CA VAL A 69 4.03 -9.72 -1.95
C VAL A 69 2.60 -10.13 -1.59
N VAL A 70 1.67 -9.88 -2.50
CA VAL A 70 0.28 -10.32 -2.38
C VAL A 70 0.18 -11.76 -2.86
N PRO A 71 -0.27 -12.70 -2.01
CA PRO A 71 -0.34 -14.11 -2.36
C PRO A 71 -1.48 -14.35 -3.37
N LYS A 72 -1.38 -15.46 -4.12
CA LYS A 72 -2.32 -15.81 -5.19
C LYS A 72 -3.77 -15.83 -4.70
N GLU A 73 -4.01 -16.33 -3.50
CA GLU A 73 -5.35 -16.49 -2.91
C GLU A 73 -6.05 -15.14 -2.77
N GLU A 74 -5.31 -14.07 -2.47
CA GLU A 74 -5.84 -12.71 -2.40
C GLU A 74 -6.12 -12.13 -3.80
N LEU A 75 -5.38 -12.57 -4.82
CA LEU A 75 -5.57 -12.16 -6.22
C LEU A 75 -6.77 -12.86 -6.90
N GLU A 76 -7.38 -13.87 -6.28
CA GLU A 76 -8.64 -14.46 -6.75
C GLU A 76 -9.89 -13.66 -6.34
N LYS A 77 -9.72 -12.67 -5.45
CA LYS A 77 -10.78 -11.74 -5.07
C LYS A 77 -11.03 -10.70 -6.17
N PRO A 78 -12.22 -10.08 -6.23
CA PRO A 78 -12.52 -9.04 -7.22
C PRO A 78 -11.73 -7.75 -7.00
N PHE A 79 -11.22 -7.52 -5.79
CA PHE A 79 -10.44 -6.34 -5.44
C PHE A 79 -9.52 -6.61 -4.24
N LEU A 80 -8.49 -5.77 -4.12
CA LEU A 80 -7.68 -5.63 -2.91
C LEU A 80 -8.06 -4.33 -2.19
N ILE A 81 -8.24 -4.40 -0.88
CA ILE A 81 -8.28 -3.24 0.01
C ILE A 81 -6.91 -3.09 0.64
N ILE A 82 -6.26 -1.95 0.42
CA ILE A 82 -4.89 -1.69 0.87
C ILE A 82 -4.90 -0.49 1.80
N TYR A 83 -4.25 -0.61 2.95
CA TYR A 83 -3.91 0.52 3.81
C TYR A 83 -2.54 0.32 4.45
N VAL A 84 -1.94 1.39 4.94
CA VAL A 84 -0.67 1.34 5.67
C VAL A 84 -0.92 1.71 7.12
N LYS A 85 -0.29 0.97 8.04
CA LYS A 85 -0.32 1.27 9.47
C LYS A 85 1.09 1.58 9.97
N ASP A 86 1.23 2.65 10.74
CA ASP A 86 2.42 2.88 11.56
C ASP A 86 2.24 2.11 12.88
N LYS A 87 3.02 1.04 13.06
CA LYS A 87 2.88 0.14 14.22
C LYS A 87 3.24 0.81 15.54
N LEU A 88 4.17 1.77 15.51
CA LEU A 88 4.63 2.45 16.71
C LEU A 88 3.59 3.48 17.18
N LYS A 89 3.00 4.23 16.24
CA LYS A 89 2.01 5.27 16.54
C LYS A 89 0.57 4.75 16.63
N GLY A 90 0.31 3.54 16.12
CA GLY A 90 -1.03 2.94 16.11
C GLY A 90 -2.02 3.58 15.13
N ILE A 91 -1.55 4.47 14.24
CA ILE A 91 -2.38 5.16 13.24
C ILE A 91 -2.33 4.44 11.89
N LYS A 92 -3.39 4.55 11.08
CA LYS A 92 -3.45 4.02 9.71
C LYS A 92 -3.86 5.09 8.71
N THR A 93 -3.48 4.88 7.45
CA THR A 93 -3.98 5.66 6.32
C THR A 93 -5.45 5.32 6.02
N ASP A 94 -6.06 6.14 5.17
CA ASP A 94 -7.30 5.77 4.48
C ASP A 94 -7.06 4.54 3.59
N GLU A 95 -8.14 3.81 3.28
CA GLU A 95 -8.11 2.58 2.47
C GLU A 95 -8.17 2.88 0.97
N VAL A 96 -7.33 2.18 0.20
CA VAL A 96 -7.30 2.24 -1.26
C VAL A 96 -7.82 0.93 -1.82
N LYS A 97 -8.82 1.00 -2.69
CA LYS A 97 -9.41 -0.17 -3.36
C LYS A 97 -8.81 -0.33 -4.75
N ILE A 98 -8.20 -1.49 -5.02
CA ILE A 98 -7.61 -1.84 -6.32
C ILE A 98 -8.43 -2.95 -6.96
N MET A 99 -8.95 -2.70 -8.15
CA MET A 99 -9.73 -3.68 -8.91
C MET A 99 -8.81 -4.74 -9.52
N ILE A 100 -9.28 -6.00 -9.53
CA ILE A 100 -8.65 -7.10 -10.24
C ILE A 100 -9.54 -7.48 -11.42
N ILE A 101 -8.96 -7.49 -12.62
CA ILE A 101 -9.66 -7.78 -13.88
C ILE A 101 -8.89 -8.82 -14.70
N SER A 102 -9.65 -9.56 -15.51
CA SER A 102 -9.14 -10.61 -16.40
C SER A 102 -10.00 -10.57 -17.68
N TYR A 103 -9.63 -9.72 -18.64
CA TYR A 103 -10.31 -9.62 -19.94
C TYR A 103 -9.35 -10.00 -21.05
#